data_AF-A0A938KG51-F1
#
_entry.id   AF-A0A938KG51-F1
#
_cell.length_a   1.000
_cell.length_b   1.000
_cell.length_c   1.000
_cell.angle_alpha   90.00
_cell.angle_beta   90.00
_cell.angle_gamma   90.00
#
_symmetry.space_group_name_H-M   'P 1'
#
loop_
_entity.id
_entity.type
_entity.pdbx_description
1 polymer ?
#
loop_
_entity_poly.entity_id
_entity_poly.type
_entity_poly.pdbx_seq_one_letter_code
_entity_poly.pdbx_strand_id
1 'polypeptide(L)'
;MLSIEGTFVQDAAGRLAIELGGLAPGAQRDQLRVSGAVSLNGSLALSYVNGFLPNPGQEFLLIEGGSVNGTFSTVTGGTAPNGRVVTLSYEPTTVRAAVNP
;
A
#
# COMPACT_ATOMS: atom_id res chain seq x y z
N MET A 1 3.54 -7.68 8.65
CA MET A 1 3.71 -6.24 8.99
C MET A 1 5.18 -6.02 9.11
N LEU A 2 5.69 -5.02 8.41
CA LEU A 2 7.09 -4.62 8.47
C LEU A 2 7.18 -3.27 9.17
N SER A 3 8.01 -3.18 10.20
CA SER A 3 8.26 -1.94 10.93
C SER A 3 9.70 -1.47 10.69
N ILE A 4 9.86 -0.20 10.37
CA ILE A 4 11.15 0.48 10.21
C ILE A 4 11.25 1.58 11.26
N GLU A 5 12.30 1.54 12.07
CA GLU A 5 12.67 2.66 12.93
C GLU A 5 13.57 3.63 12.14
N GLY A 6 13.14 4.88 12.00
CA GLY A 6 13.84 5.91 11.23
C GLY A 6 13.07 6.31 9.98
N THR A 7 13.79 6.58 8.88
CA THR A 7 13.20 7.03 7.62
C THR A 7 13.15 5.92 6.59
N PHE A 8 12.16 5.97 5.71
CA PHE A 8 12.07 5.11 4.54
C PHE A 8 12.12 5.97 3.28
N VAL A 9 13.10 5.71 2.44
CA VAL A 9 13.27 6.40 1.15
C VAL A 9 13.17 5.35 0.06
N GLN A 10 12.17 5.52 -0.81
CA GLN A 10 12.04 4.77 -2.04
C GLN A 10 12.36 5.70 -3.21
N ASP A 11 13.55 5.54 -3.77
CA ASP A 11 13.94 6.25 -4.99
C ASP A 11 13.13 5.76 -6.22
N ALA A 12 13.40 6.37 -7.38
CA ALA A 12 12.68 6.04 -8.62
C ALA A 12 12.85 4.59 -9.09
N ALA A 13 13.95 3.93 -8.72
CA ALA A 13 14.20 2.52 -9.06
C ALA A 13 13.59 1.56 -8.03
N GLY A 14 13.27 2.06 -6.83
CA GLY A 14 12.69 1.28 -5.74
C GLY A 14 11.33 0.69 -6.08
N ARG A 15 11.07 -0.49 -5.50
CA ARG A 15 9.79 -1.20 -5.61
C ARG A 15 9.33 -1.66 -4.23
N LEU A 16 8.10 -1.29 -3.87
CA LEU A 16 7.42 -1.78 -2.68
C LEU A 16 6.39 -2.82 -3.13
N ALA A 17 6.52 -4.04 -2.63
CA ALA A 17 5.51 -5.08 -2.82
C ALA A 17 4.61 -5.16 -1.58
N ILE A 18 3.30 -5.26 -1.80
CA ILE A 18 2.30 -5.46 -0.75
C ILE A 18 1.33 -6.56 -1.18
N GLU A 19 1.17 -7.56 -0.32
CA GLU A 19 0.21 -8.64 -0.48
C GLU A 19 -1.10 -8.32 0.27
N LEU A 20 -2.23 -8.50 -0.40
CA LEU A 20 -3.58 -8.39 0.15
C LEU A 20 -4.25 -9.78 0.13
N GLY A 21 -4.32 -10.44 1.27
CA GLY A 21 -4.96 -11.75 1.44
C GLY A 21 -6.17 -11.74 2.39
N GLY A 22 -6.56 -10.56 2.89
CA GLY A 22 -7.65 -10.37 3.85
C GLY A 22 -7.60 -8.99 4.48
N LEU A 23 -8.35 -8.78 5.57
CA LEU A 23 -8.50 -7.46 6.19
C LEU A 23 -7.50 -7.22 7.34
N ALA A 24 -7.03 -8.28 8.00
CA ALA A 24 -6.16 -8.17 9.17
C ALA A 24 -4.71 -7.80 8.79
N PRO A 25 -4.21 -6.61 9.13
CA PRO A 25 -2.84 -6.21 8.83
C PRO A 25 -1.83 -7.10 9.57
N GLY A 26 -0.76 -7.46 8.89
CA GLY A 26 0.32 -8.30 9.39
C GLY A 26 0.04 -9.79 9.53
N ALA A 27 -1.23 -10.20 9.47
CA ALA A 27 -1.65 -11.60 9.46
C ALA A 27 -2.19 -12.04 8.10
N GLN A 28 -2.98 -11.19 7.45
CA GLN A 28 -3.64 -11.50 6.16
C GLN A 28 -3.26 -10.52 5.06
N ARG A 29 -2.61 -9.40 5.39
CA ARG A 29 -2.11 -8.44 4.41
C ARG A 29 -0.86 -7.75 4.92
N ASP A 30 -0.06 -7.25 4.01
CA ASP A 30 1.09 -6.43 4.39
C ASP A 30 0.67 -5.03 4.83
N GLN A 31 1.51 -4.48 5.68
CA GLN A 31 1.51 -3.08 6.07
C GLN A 31 2.95 -2.69 6.37
N LEU A 32 3.38 -1.55 5.84
CA LEU A 32 4.62 -0.91 6.19
C LEU A 32 4.37 0.18 7.24
N ARG A 33 5.02 0.07 8.39
CA ARG A 33 5.04 1.11 9.43
C ARG A 33 6.44 1.71 9.52
N VAL A 34 6.53 3.03 9.51
CA VAL A 34 7.78 3.78 9.59
C VAL A 34 7.66 4.81 10.70
N SER A 35 8.59 4.83 11.66
CA SER A 35 8.48 5.79 12.77
C SER A 35 8.76 7.24 12.35
N GLY A 36 9.53 7.45 11.28
CA GLY A 36 9.87 8.75 10.72
C GLY A 36 9.29 8.99 9.33
N ALA A 37 9.99 9.82 8.54
CA ALA A 37 9.53 10.24 7.23
C ALA A 37 9.57 9.11 6.19
N VAL A 38 8.55 9.08 5.34
CA VAL A 38 8.42 8.24 4.15
C VAL A 38 8.54 9.12 2.92
N SER A 39 9.46 8.80 2.01
CA SER A 39 9.62 9.45 0.71
C SER A 39 9.41 8.44 -0.41
N LEU A 40 8.46 8.74 -1.31
CA LEU A 40 8.02 7.85 -2.38
C LEU A 40 8.28 8.50 -3.75
N ASN A 41 8.99 7.78 -4.62
CA ASN A 41 9.20 8.15 -6.02
C ASN A 41 9.16 6.92 -6.96
N GLY A 42 9.21 5.70 -6.41
CA GLY A 42 9.32 4.46 -7.17
C GLY A 42 7.98 3.82 -7.50
N SER A 43 7.97 2.49 -7.49
CA SER A 43 6.82 1.67 -7.86
C SER A 43 6.15 0.99 -6.66
N LEU A 44 4.82 0.89 -6.71
CA LEU A 44 4.03 0.00 -5.87
C LEU A 44 3.60 -1.23 -6.68
N ALA A 45 3.63 -2.38 -6.03
CA ALA A 45 3.08 -3.61 -6.54
C ALA A 45 2.13 -4.23 -5.56
N LEU A 46 0.85 -4.16 -5.90
CA LEU A 46 -0.20 -4.86 -5.18
C LEU A 46 -0.36 -6.26 -5.77
N SER A 47 -0.51 -7.24 -4.90
CA SER A 47 -0.90 -8.59 -5.29
C SER A 47 -1.99 -9.10 -4.36
N TYR A 48 -2.85 -9.97 -4.89
CA TYR A 48 -3.98 -10.53 -4.17
C TYR A 48 -3.71 -12.01 -3.97
N VAL A 49 -3.59 -12.42 -2.72
CA VAL A 49 -3.14 -13.77 -2.36
C VAL A 49 -4.27 -14.55 -1.70
N ASN A 50 -4.11 -15.88 -1.57
CA ASN A 50 -5.08 -16.75 -0.89
C ASN A 50 -6.52 -16.67 -1.45
N GLY A 51 -6.66 -16.33 -2.74
CA GLY A 51 -7.97 -16.17 -3.39
C GLY A 51 -8.77 -14.95 -2.92
N PHE A 52 -8.12 -13.96 -2.29
CA PHE A 52 -8.79 -12.78 -1.78
C PHE A 52 -9.40 -11.93 -2.90
N LEU A 53 -10.71 -11.70 -2.81
CA LEU A 53 -11.48 -10.84 -3.70
C LEU A 53 -12.04 -9.68 -2.88
N PRO A 54 -11.49 -8.46 -3.01
CA PRO A 54 -11.93 -7.34 -2.19
C PRO A 54 -13.32 -6.86 -2.61
N ASN A 55 -14.14 -6.49 -1.63
CA ASN A 55 -15.47 -5.91 -1.84
C ASN A 55 -15.38 -4.41 -2.11
N PRO A 56 -16.35 -3.85 -2.87
CA PRO A 56 -16.43 -2.40 -3.06
C PRO A 56 -16.49 -1.64 -1.74
N GLY A 57 -15.82 -0.48 -1.67
CA GLY A 57 -15.75 0.35 -0.48
C GLY A 57 -14.79 -0.16 0.61
N GLN A 58 -14.11 -1.29 0.42
CA GLN A 58 -13.05 -1.71 1.33
C GLN A 58 -11.82 -0.82 1.20
N GLU A 59 -11.21 -0.51 2.34
CA GLU A 59 -9.97 0.25 2.43
C GLU A 59 -8.87 -0.56 3.12
N PHE A 60 -7.64 -0.34 2.66
CA PHE A 60 -6.44 -0.97 3.19
C PHE A 60 -5.41 0.11 3.50
N LEU A 61 -5.06 0.26 4.77
CA LEU A 61 -3.92 1.09 5.18
C LEU A 61 -2.62 0.39 4.79
N LEU A 62 -1.94 0.89 3.76
CA LEU A 62 -0.74 0.28 3.20
C LEU A 62 0.53 0.73 3.94
N ILE A 63 0.63 2.05 4.14
CA ILE A 63 1.77 2.70 4.78
C ILE A 63 1.26 3.63 5.88
N GLU A 64 1.92 3.59 7.03
CA GLU A 64 1.78 4.55 8.11
C GLU A 64 3.18 5.06 8.49
N GLY A 65 3.36 6.39 8.43
CA GLY A 65 4.63 7.06 8.64
C GLY A 65 4.49 8.28 9.57
N GLY A 66 5.62 8.81 10.04
CA GLY A 66 5.66 10.13 10.69
C GLY A 66 5.35 11.28 9.72
N SER A 67 5.67 11.10 8.43
CA SER A 67 5.17 11.90 7.32
C SER A 67 5.25 11.10 6.01
N VAL A 68 4.44 11.44 5.01
CA VAL A 68 4.48 10.87 3.66
C VAL A 68 4.71 11.99 2.66
N ASN A 69 5.78 11.87 1.86
CA ASN A 69 6.17 12.86 0.87
C ASN A 69 6.31 12.17 -0.50
N GLY A 70 5.70 12.76 -1.52
CA GLY A 70 5.66 12.18 -2.87
C GLY A 70 4.60 11.08 -3.01
N THR A 71 4.62 10.43 -4.17
CA THR A 71 3.67 9.37 -4.54
C THR A 71 4.40 8.27 -5.29
N PHE A 72 3.76 7.11 -5.46
CA PHE A 72 4.28 6.11 -6.38
C PHE A 72 4.13 6.59 -7.82
N SER A 73 5.22 6.60 -8.58
CA SER A 73 5.22 6.93 -10.01
C SER A 73 4.51 5.87 -10.85
N THR A 74 4.52 4.62 -10.38
CA THR A 74 3.81 3.50 -11.03
C THR A 74 3.13 2.61 -10.02
N VAL A 75 1.96 2.10 -10.38
CA VAL A 75 1.20 1.14 -9.57
C VAL A 75 0.85 -0.05 -10.45
N THR A 76 1.34 -1.23 -10.04
CA THR A 76 0.96 -2.51 -10.63
C THR A 76 0.00 -3.24 -9.70
N GLY A 77 -0.94 -3.99 -10.26
CA GLY A 77 -2.00 -4.64 -9.46
C GLY A 77 -3.09 -3.69 -8.95
N GLY A 78 -3.27 -2.52 -9.58
CA GLY A 78 -4.37 -1.59 -9.28
C GLY A 78 -5.75 -2.09 -9.70
N THR A 79 -5.86 -3.30 -10.24
CA THR A 79 -7.12 -4.00 -10.51
C THR A 79 -7.07 -5.37 -9.85
N ALA A 80 -8.03 -5.63 -8.98
CA ALA A 80 -8.17 -6.89 -8.27
C ALA A 80 -8.66 -8.02 -9.19
N PRO A 81 -8.49 -9.30 -8.80
CA PRO A 81 -8.87 -10.43 -9.63
C PRO A 81 -10.37 -10.49 -10.00
N ASN A 82 -11.23 -9.85 -9.20
CA ASN A 82 -12.66 -9.68 -9.49
C ASN A 82 -12.97 -8.47 -10.39
N GLY A 83 -11.96 -7.87 -11.04
CA GLY A 83 -12.11 -6.73 -11.94
C GLY A 83 -12.30 -5.38 -11.25
N ARG A 84 -12.23 -5.33 -9.91
CA ARG A 84 -12.42 -4.09 -9.16
C ARG A 84 -11.18 -3.21 -9.21
N VAL A 85 -11.37 -1.94 -9.52
CA VAL A 85 -10.29 -0.95 -9.53
C VAL A 85 -10.01 -0.49 -8.11
N VAL A 86 -8.73 -0.40 -7.77
CA VAL A 86 -8.23 0.15 -6.52
C VAL A 86 -7.54 1.47 -6.79
N THR A 87 -7.92 2.50 -6.03
CA THR A 87 -7.32 3.82 -6.07
C THR A 87 -6.48 4.07 -4.82
N LEU A 88 -5.41 4.86 -4.96
CA LEU A 88 -4.57 5.23 -3.83
C LEU A 88 -4.91 6.63 -3.35
N SER A 89 -4.96 6.82 -2.04
CA SER A 89 -4.93 8.12 -1.40
C SER A 89 -3.63 8.29 -0.62
N TYR A 90 -3.07 9.49 -0.70
CA TYR A 90 -1.84 9.89 -0.03
C TYR A 90 -2.18 11.02 0.92
N GLU A 91 -2.16 10.71 2.20
CA GLU A 91 -2.41 11.64 3.30
C GLU A 91 -1.09 12.01 3.97
N PRO A 92 -1.03 13.09 4.79
CA PRO A 92 0.21 13.56 5.38
C PRO A 92 1.02 12.49 6.14
N THR A 93 0.38 11.44 6.66
CA THR A 93 1.01 10.36 7.42
C THR A 93 0.65 8.96 6.93
N THR A 94 -0.21 8.82 5.92
CA THR A 94 -0.68 7.49 5.49
C THR A 94 -0.82 7.37 3.98
N VAL A 95 -0.61 6.16 3.48
CA VAL A 95 -1.03 5.76 2.13
C VAL A 95 -2.06 4.66 2.25
N ARG A 96 -3.21 4.84 1.60
CA ARG A 96 -4.32 3.89 1.60
C ARG A 96 -4.65 3.44 0.20
N ALA A 97 -5.13 2.21 0.09
CA ALA A 97 -5.78 1.68 -1.09
C ALA A 97 -7.28 1.54 -0.82
N ALA A 98 -8.12 2.12 -1.67
CA ALA A 98 -9.58 2.01 -1.60
C ALA A 98 -10.12 1.29 -2.84
N VAL A 99 -11.03 0.36 -2.63
CA VAL A 99 -11.71 -0.37 -3.71
C VAL A 99 -12.88 0.47 -4.18
N ASN A 100 -12.90 0.85 -5.46
CA ASN A 100 -13.96 1.68 -6.00
C ASN A 100 -15.34 0.98 -5.86
N PRO A 101 -16.42 1.74 -5.60
CA PRO A 101 -17.80 1.23 -5.56
C PRO A 101 -18.18 0.39 -6.79
#